data_AF-A0A4J1YIX7-F1
#
_entry.id   AF-A0A4J1YIX7-F1
#
_cell.length_a   1.000
_cell.length_b   1.000
_cell.length_c   1.000
_cell.angle_alpha   90.00
_cell.angle_beta   90.00
_cell.angle_gamma   90.00
#
_symmetry.space_group_name_H-M   'P 1'
#
loop_
_entity.id
_entity.type
_entity.pdbx_description
1 polymer ?
#
loop_
_entity_poly.entity_id
_entity_poly.type
_entity_poly.pdbx_seq_one_letter_code
_entity_poly.pdbx_strand_id
1 'polypeptide(L)'
;MIKIDNTLQYPYSTSAMVLSKYYGVADGMNVEGRGSANFIKDNVLITAAHNYYRHDYGKEADDIYVLPAVSPSQEPFGKIKVKEVRYLKEFRNLNSKDAREYDLALLILEEPIGAKLGTLGLPTSQKNLTGITVTITGYPSYNFKIHQMYTDKNKF
;
A
#
# COMPACT_ATOMS: atom_id res chain seq x y z
N MET A 1 -1.53 10.15 15.35
CA MET A 1 -1.24 10.37 13.92
C MET A 1 -1.26 11.86 13.57
N ILE A 2 -0.27 12.33 12.82
CA ILE A 2 -0.07 13.72 12.37
C ILE A 2 -0.19 13.74 10.84
N LYS A 3 -0.80 14.79 10.26
CA LYS A 3 -0.90 14.98 8.81
C LYS A 3 0.48 15.32 8.22
N ILE A 4 0.76 14.80 7.04
CA ILE A 4 1.94 15.20 6.25
C ILE A 4 1.49 16.20 5.18
N ASP A 5 2.05 17.40 5.22
CA ASP A 5 1.78 18.45 4.24
C ASP A 5 2.70 18.32 3.01
N ASN A 6 4.00 18.16 3.23
CA ASN A 6 4.98 17.94 2.17
C ASN A 6 5.24 16.46 1.92
N THR A 7 4.39 15.83 1.12
CA THR A 7 4.48 14.41 0.76
C THR A 7 5.64 14.09 -0.18
N LEU A 8 6.28 15.09 -0.79
CA LEU A 8 7.47 14.91 -1.66
C LEU A 8 8.79 14.88 -0.88
N GLN A 9 8.76 15.16 0.43
CA GLN A 9 9.95 15.10 1.28
C GLN A 9 10.24 13.65 1.69
N TYR A 10 11.50 13.21 1.55
CA TYR A 10 11.95 11.92 2.09
C TYR A 10 11.85 11.90 3.63
N PRO A 11 11.34 10.83 4.27
CA PRO A 11 10.97 9.53 3.69
C PRO A 11 9.52 9.40 3.18
N TYR A 12 8.69 10.43 3.34
CA TYR A 12 7.27 10.42 2.97
C TYR A 12 7.04 10.21 1.47
N SER A 13 7.95 10.74 0.65
CA SER A 13 7.97 10.56 -0.81
C SER A 13 7.95 9.10 -1.26
N THR A 14 8.46 8.19 -0.43
CA THR A 14 8.45 6.75 -0.73
C THR A 14 7.06 6.12 -0.59
N SER A 15 6.07 6.82 -0.02
CA SER A 15 4.74 6.29 0.27
C SER A 15 3.77 6.57 -0.89
N ALA A 16 2.91 5.61 -1.18
CA ALA A 16 1.85 5.71 -2.18
C ALA A 16 0.51 5.26 -1.60
N MET A 17 -0.57 5.91 -2.02
CA MET A 17 -1.91 5.37 -1.81
C MET A 17 -2.14 4.22 -2.78
N VAL A 18 -2.78 3.15 -2.32
CA VAL A 18 -3.22 2.03 -3.16
C VAL A 18 -4.72 2.12 -3.37
N LEU A 19 -5.17 1.96 -4.61
CA LEU A 19 -6.59 1.83 -4.96
C LEU A 19 -6.82 0.50 -5.68
N SER A 20 -7.74 -0.30 -5.16
CA SER A 20 -8.04 -1.63 -5.70
C SER A 20 -9.48 -1.67 -6.17
N LYS A 21 -9.72 -2.06 -7.41
CA LYS A 21 -11.04 -2.11 -8.02
C LYS A 21 -11.55 -3.54 -8.05
N TYR A 22 -12.76 -3.74 -7.55
CA TYR A 22 -13.48 -5.00 -7.59
C TYR A 22 -14.80 -4.78 -8.31
N TYR A 23 -14.98 -5.43 -9.46
CA TYR A 23 -16.18 -5.29 -10.27
C TYR A 23 -17.20 -6.38 -9.94
N GLY A 24 -18.45 -5.99 -9.77
CA GLY A 24 -19.58 -6.90 -9.60
C GLY A 24 -19.64 -7.68 -8.27
N VAL A 25 -18.99 -7.22 -7.19
CA VAL A 25 -18.77 -8.03 -5.97
C VAL A 25 -19.78 -7.80 -4.84
N ALA A 26 -20.42 -6.63 -4.78
CA ALA A 26 -21.38 -6.30 -3.72
C ALA A 26 -22.78 -6.17 -4.34
N ASP A 27 -23.49 -7.29 -4.44
CA ASP A 27 -24.80 -7.37 -5.13
C ASP A 27 -24.72 -6.84 -6.58
N GLY A 28 -23.63 -7.17 -7.28
CA GLY A 28 -23.35 -6.71 -8.64
C GLY A 28 -22.77 -5.30 -8.73
N MET A 29 -22.55 -4.59 -7.62
CA MET A 29 -21.91 -3.28 -7.61
C MET A 29 -20.38 -3.35 -7.65
N ASN A 30 -19.78 -2.31 -8.24
CA ASN A 30 -18.34 -2.09 -8.23
C ASN A 30 -17.90 -1.48 -6.89
N VAL A 31 -16.83 -2.01 -6.31
CA VAL A 31 -16.25 -1.54 -5.06
C VAL A 31 -14.80 -1.08 -5.29
N GLU A 32 -14.39 -0.04 -4.56
CA GLU A 32 -12.99 0.39 -4.47
C GLU A 32 -12.47 0.17 -3.05
N GLY A 33 -11.39 -0.59 -2.93
CA GLY A 33 -10.58 -0.69 -1.74
C GLY A 33 -9.49 0.38 -1.73
N ARG A 34 -9.08 0.80 -0.53
CA ARG A 34 -7.99 1.75 -0.32
C ARG A 34 -6.96 1.18 0.66
N GLY A 35 -5.69 1.39 0.35
CA GLY A 35 -4.56 0.96 1.16
C GLY A 35 -3.35 1.89 1.05
N SER A 36 -2.21 1.40 1.51
CA SER A 36 -0.91 2.09 1.45
C SER A 36 0.16 1.14 0.94
N ALA A 37 1.15 1.69 0.25
CA ALA A 37 2.34 0.96 -0.18
C ALA A 37 3.58 1.85 -0.07
N ASN A 38 4.77 1.24 -0.04
CA ASN A 38 6.04 1.95 0.00
C ASN A 38 7.00 1.43 -1.06
N PHE A 39 7.71 2.33 -1.76
CA PHE A 39 8.79 1.95 -2.67
C PHE A 39 9.93 1.28 -1.91
N ILE A 40 10.30 0.08 -2.35
CA ILE A 40 11.47 -0.68 -1.87
C ILE A 40 12.54 -0.86 -2.96
N LYS A 41 12.16 -0.61 -4.22
CA LYS A 41 13.03 -0.45 -5.40
C LYS A 41 12.37 0.56 -6.35
N ASP A 42 13.09 1.00 -7.37
CA ASP A 42 12.62 2.06 -8.28
C ASP A 42 11.27 1.77 -8.96
N ASN A 43 10.92 0.50 -9.20
CA ASN A 43 9.63 0.11 -9.78
C ASN A 43 8.85 -0.89 -8.91
N VAL A 44 9.25 -1.09 -7.64
CA VAL A 44 8.61 -2.09 -6.76
C VAL A 44 8.16 -1.45 -5.47
N LEU A 45 6.88 -1.61 -5.15
CA LEU A 45 6.30 -1.23 -3.87
C LEU A 45 5.94 -2.46 -3.05
N ILE A 46 6.07 -2.35 -1.73
CA ILE A 46 5.59 -3.34 -0.77
C ILE A 46 4.26 -2.89 -0.18
N THR A 47 3.32 -3.81 0.00
CA THR A 47 1.98 -3.56 0.55
C THR A 47 1.43 -4.80 1.24
N ALA A 48 0.24 -4.70 1.80
CA ALA A 48 -0.50 -5.85 2.34
C ALA A 48 -1.19 -6.63 1.21
N ALA A 49 -1.21 -7.96 1.29
CA ALA A 49 -1.86 -8.81 0.30
C ALA A 49 -3.38 -8.56 0.22
N HIS A 50 -4.01 -8.15 1.33
CA HIS A 50 -5.43 -7.81 1.35
C HIS A 50 -5.79 -6.57 0.52
N ASN A 51 -4.80 -5.79 0.08
CA ASN A 51 -5.05 -4.73 -0.91
C ASN A 51 -5.34 -5.34 -2.29
N TYR A 52 -4.76 -6.50 -2.62
CA TYR A 52 -4.98 -7.15 -3.91
C TYR A 52 -6.01 -8.28 -3.86
N TYR A 53 -6.02 -9.12 -2.83
CA TYR A 53 -7.01 -10.20 -2.67
C TYR A 53 -7.95 -9.94 -1.49
N ARG A 54 -9.26 -10.00 -1.71
CA ARG A 54 -10.26 -9.85 -0.65
C ARG A 54 -10.98 -11.15 -0.40
N HIS A 55 -10.83 -11.68 0.82
CA HIS A 55 -11.55 -12.86 1.28
C HIS A 55 -13.07 -12.67 1.25
N ASP A 56 -13.54 -11.46 1.57
CA ASP A 56 -14.97 -11.10 1.54
C ASP A 56 -15.60 -11.30 0.15
N TYR A 57 -14.80 -11.18 -0.91
CA TYR A 57 -15.22 -11.36 -2.30
C TYR A 57 -14.70 -12.66 -2.92
N GLY A 58 -13.84 -13.39 -2.22
CA GLY A 58 -13.15 -14.58 -2.74
C GLY A 58 -12.34 -14.33 -4.02
N LYS A 59 -11.92 -13.09 -4.30
CA LYS A 59 -11.24 -12.74 -5.56
C LYS A 59 -10.11 -11.72 -5.40
N GLU A 60 -9.25 -11.74 -6.41
CA GLU A 60 -8.25 -10.71 -6.69
C GLU A 60 -8.94 -9.45 -7.26
N ALA A 61 -8.32 -8.29 -7.06
CA ALA A 61 -8.75 -7.03 -7.64
C ALA A 61 -8.64 -7.09 -9.16
N ASP A 62 -9.66 -6.60 -9.86
CA ASP A 62 -9.68 -6.53 -11.33
C ASP A 62 -8.67 -5.51 -11.85
N ASP A 63 -8.50 -4.41 -11.11
CA ASP A 63 -7.42 -3.45 -11.31
C ASP A 63 -6.83 -3.02 -9.97
N ILE A 64 -5.54 -2.69 -9.98
CA ILE A 64 -4.88 -2.05 -8.84
C ILE A 64 -4.02 -0.87 -9.34
N TYR A 65 -4.13 0.24 -8.63
CA TYR A 65 -3.46 1.51 -8.94
C TYR A 65 -2.68 2.00 -7.73
N VAL A 66 -1.63 2.76 -8.00
CA VAL A 66 -0.91 3.52 -6.98
C VAL A 66 -0.92 5.01 -7.31
N LEU A 67 -1.02 5.84 -6.27
CA LEU A 67 -0.88 7.29 -6.37
C LEU A 67 0.33 7.70 -5.51
N PRO A 68 1.54 7.81 -6.09
CA PRO A 68 2.76 8.13 -5.36
C PRO A 68 2.73 9.55 -4.78
N ALA A 69 3.13 9.70 -3.51
CA ALA A 69 3.25 10.98 -2.82
C ALA A 69 2.00 11.89 -2.92
N VAL A 70 0.82 11.32 -3.10
CA VAL A 70 -0.42 12.09 -3.22
C VAL A 70 -0.74 12.80 -1.91
N SER A 71 -1.27 14.02 -2.01
CA SER A 71 -1.83 14.78 -0.89
C SER A 71 -3.21 15.32 -1.29
N PRO A 72 -3.97 15.95 -0.38
CA PRO A 72 -5.28 16.52 -0.74
C PRO A 72 -5.23 17.59 -1.83
N SER A 73 -4.09 18.27 -2.01
CA SER A 73 -3.94 19.38 -2.97
C SER A 73 -3.13 19.02 -4.22
N GLN A 74 -2.45 17.87 -4.24
CA GLN A 74 -1.56 17.49 -5.33
C GLN A 74 -1.56 15.97 -5.60
N GLU A 75 -1.46 15.63 -6.88
CA GLU A 75 -1.25 14.27 -7.38
C GLU A 75 -0.03 14.27 -8.32
N PRO A 76 1.21 14.36 -7.77
CA PRO A 76 2.39 14.76 -8.56
C PRO A 76 2.77 13.80 -9.69
N PHE A 77 2.45 12.52 -9.52
CA PHE A 77 2.76 11.45 -10.48
C PHE A 77 1.52 10.83 -11.13
N GLY A 78 0.34 11.39 -10.85
CA GLY A 78 -0.92 10.82 -11.30
C GLY A 78 -1.25 9.47 -10.66
N LYS A 79 -2.37 8.90 -11.12
CA LYS A 79 -2.78 7.52 -10.86
C LYS A 79 -2.10 6.56 -11.84
N ILE A 80 -1.28 5.66 -11.32
CA ILE A 80 -0.47 4.71 -12.10
C ILE A 80 -1.07 3.31 -11.95
N LYS A 81 -1.33 2.63 -13.07
CA LYS A 81 -1.78 1.24 -13.07
C LYS A 81 -0.60 0.32 -12.73
N VAL A 82 -0.80 -0.62 -11.82
CA VAL A 82 0.19 -1.64 -11.49
C VAL A 82 0.24 -2.66 -12.63
N LYS A 83 1.46 -3.02 -13.05
CA LYS A 83 1.69 -3.99 -14.12
C LYS A 83 1.50 -5.42 -13.64
N GLU A 84 2.03 -5.71 -12.46
CA GLU A 84 2.07 -7.06 -11.91
C GLU A 84 2.00 -7.03 -10.38
N VAL A 85 1.29 -8.00 -9.82
CA VAL A 85 1.23 -8.23 -8.37
C VAL A 85 1.84 -9.58 -8.03
N ARG A 86 2.71 -9.62 -7.02
CA ARG A 86 3.24 -10.86 -6.44
C ARG A 86 2.84 -10.93 -4.98
N TYR A 87 2.26 -12.03 -4.54
CA TYR A 87 1.89 -12.23 -3.15
C TYR A 87 1.95 -13.73 -2.79
N LEU A 88 2.01 -14.03 -1.51
CA LEU A 88 2.06 -15.41 -1.02
C LEU A 88 0.68 -16.07 -1.19
N LYS A 89 0.63 -17.21 -1.90
CA LYS A 89 -0.65 -17.88 -2.24
C LYS A 89 -1.36 -18.41 -0.99
N GLU A 90 -0.63 -18.65 0.07
CA GLU A 90 -1.12 -19.01 1.40
C GLU A 90 -2.10 -17.96 1.92
N PHE A 91 -1.87 -16.66 1.64
CA PHE A 91 -2.82 -15.60 1.99
C PHE A 91 -4.21 -15.88 1.41
N ARG A 92 -4.30 -16.41 0.19
CA ARG A 92 -5.56 -16.73 -0.48
C ARG A 92 -6.20 -18.01 0.04
N ASN A 93 -5.38 -19.01 0.34
CA ASN A 93 -5.84 -20.39 0.53
C ASN A 93 -6.18 -20.69 2.00
N LEU A 94 -5.67 -19.90 2.94
CA LEU A 94 -5.97 -20.02 4.36
C LEU A 94 -7.21 -19.21 4.74
N ASN A 95 -7.82 -19.53 5.88
CA ASN A 95 -8.87 -18.67 6.44
C ASN A 95 -8.29 -17.32 6.90
N SER A 96 -9.13 -16.31 7.08
CA SER A 96 -8.70 -14.94 7.35
C SER A 96 -7.89 -14.74 8.63
N LYS A 97 -7.98 -15.65 9.61
CA LYS A 97 -7.18 -15.58 10.84
C LYS A 97 -5.74 -16.02 10.56
N ASP A 98 -5.58 -17.17 9.92
CA ASP A 98 -4.27 -17.78 9.64
C ASP A 98 -3.56 -17.10 8.46
N ALA A 99 -4.32 -16.51 7.53
CA ALA A 99 -3.79 -15.75 6.40
C ALA A 99 -2.99 -14.50 6.82
N ARG A 100 -3.18 -13.96 8.04
CA ARG A 100 -2.50 -12.73 8.50
C ARG A 100 -0.98 -12.81 8.46
N GLU A 101 -0.41 -14.00 8.68
CA GLU A 101 1.04 -14.21 8.60
C GLU A 101 1.60 -14.07 7.18
N TYR A 102 0.73 -14.18 6.18
CA TYR A 102 1.04 -14.14 4.75
C TYR A 102 0.54 -12.85 4.09
N ASP A 103 0.10 -11.85 4.86
CA ASP A 103 -0.49 -10.60 4.37
C ASP A 103 0.56 -9.62 3.82
N LEU A 104 1.30 -10.07 2.80
CA LEU A 104 2.36 -9.33 2.14
C LEU A 104 2.26 -9.49 0.62
N ALA A 105 2.34 -8.37 -0.08
CA ALA A 105 2.38 -8.32 -1.53
C ALA A 105 3.39 -7.29 -2.03
N LEU A 106 3.85 -7.52 -3.26
CA LEU A 106 4.63 -6.60 -4.06
C LEU A 106 3.80 -6.09 -5.24
N LEU A 107 3.80 -4.79 -5.44
CA LEU A 107 3.22 -4.12 -6.60
C LEU A 107 4.38 -3.69 -7.52
N ILE A 108 4.37 -4.17 -8.75
CA ILE A 108 5.42 -3.90 -9.74
C ILE A 108 4.85 -2.94 -10.79
N LEU A 109 5.52 -1.81 -10.97
CA LEU A 109 5.18 -0.80 -11.96
C LEU A 109 5.96 -1.03 -13.26
N GLU A 110 5.40 -0.54 -14.37
CA GLU A 110 6.11 -0.48 -15.66
C GLU A 110 7.31 0.48 -15.56
N GLU A 111 7.07 1.68 -15.03
CA GLU A 111 8.05 2.76 -14.97
C GLU A 111 8.76 2.81 -13.59
N PRO A 112 10.08 3.12 -13.56
CA PRO A 112 10.87 3.20 -12.34
C PRO A 112 10.68 4.53 -11.58
N ILE A 113 9.43 4.88 -11.26
CA ILE A 113 9.07 6.17 -10.63
C ILE A 113 9.73 6.36 -9.25
N GLY A 114 10.01 5.28 -8.53
CA GLY A 114 10.74 5.26 -7.26
C GLY A 114 12.13 5.91 -7.35
N ALA A 115 12.78 5.92 -8.52
CA ALA A 115 14.07 6.60 -8.72
C ALA A 115 13.96 8.13 -8.46
N LYS A 116 12.78 8.72 -8.60
CA LYS A 116 12.50 10.15 -8.31
C LYS A 116 12.04 10.39 -6.88
N LEU A 117 11.56 9.35 -6.20
CA LEU A 117 10.90 9.42 -4.89
C LEU A 117 11.77 8.89 -3.74
N GLY A 118 12.80 8.12 -4.06
CA GLY A 118 13.57 7.34 -3.12
C GLY A 118 12.89 6.01 -2.76
N THR A 119 13.63 5.15 -2.06
CA THR A 119 13.21 3.81 -1.67
C THR A 119 13.57 3.54 -0.22
N LEU A 120 12.75 2.76 0.47
CA LEU A 120 13.07 2.25 1.80
C LEU A 120 13.90 0.96 1.67
N GLY A 121 14.99 0.89 2.44
CA GLY A 121 15.77 -0.34 2.57
C GLY A 121 15.01 -1.40 3.37
N LEU A 122 15.13 -2.66 2.95
CA LEU A 122 14.65 -3.80 3.73
C LEU A 122 15.79 -4.32 4.62
N PRO A 123 15.57 -4.51 5.93
CA PRO A 123 16.59 -5.06 6.81
C PRO A 123 16.89 -6.51 6.43
N THR A 124 18.17 -6.90 6.53
CA THR A 124 18.65 -8.25 6.17
C THR A 124 18.46 -9.28 7.29
N SER A 125 17.97 -8.88 8.46
CA SER A 125 17.66 -9.79 9.57
C SER A 125 16.38 -9.40 10.31
N GLN A 126 15.62 -10.42 10.69
CA GLN A 126 14.51 -10.29 11.65
C GLN A 126 15.11 -10.05 13.04
N LYS A 127 15.33 -8.79 13.40
CA LYS A 127 15.53 -8.42 14.80
C LYS A 127 14.17 -8.44 15.49
N ASN A 128 14.14 -8.87 16.74
CA ASN A 128 12.99 -8.62 17.60
C ASN A 128 12.74 -7.09 17.60
N LEU A 129 11.53 -6.68 17.20
CA LEU A 129 11.15 -5.27 17.13
C LEU A 129 10.72 -4.72 18.51
N THR A 130 10.61 -5.55 19.54
CA THR A 130 10.29 -5.11 20.91
C THR A 130 11.29 -4.05 21.39
N GLY A 131 10.77 -2.93 21.87
CA GLY A 131 11.52 -1.77 22.31
C GLY A 131 11.94 -0.81 21.19
N ILE A 132 11.78 -1.19 19.92
CA ILE A 132 12.14 -0.34 18.78
C ILE A 132 11.01 0.66 18.51
N THR A 133 11.37 1.93 18.46
CA THR A 133 10.46 2.98 17.99
C THR A 133 10.46 2.98 16.46
N VAL A 134 9.30 2.75 15.87
CA VAL A 134 9.07 2.86 14.44
C VAL A 134 8.27 4.09 14.10
N THR A 135 8.32 4.49 12.84
CA THR A 135 7.41 5.48 12.27
C THR A 135 6.46 4.75 11.31
N ILE A 136 5.16 4.89 11.53
CA ILE A 136 4.12 4.30 10.69
C ILE A 136 3.54 5.43 9.83
N THR A 137 3.73 5.35 8.52
CA THR A 137 3.25 6.35 7.55
C THR A 137 2.32 5.67 6.54
N GLY A 138 1.21 6.32 6.20
CA GLY A 138 0.30 5.82 5.18
C GLY A 138 -0.96 6.64 5.00
N TYR A 139 -1.94 6.05 4.34
CA TYR A 139 -3.18 6.66 3.89
C TYR A 139 -4.40 5.96 4.52
N PRO A 140 -4.83 6.36 5.72
CA PRO A 140 -5.98 5.74 6.39
C PRO A 140 -7.28 5.96 5.61
N SER A 141 -8.18 4.98 5.63
CA SER A 141 -9.42 4.95 4.83
C SER A 141 -10.64 5.58 5.53
N TYR A 142 -10.46 6.33 6.62
CA TYR A 142 -11.59 6.90 7.39
C TYR A 142 -12.42 7.90 6.56
N ASN A 143 -11.85 8.52 5.53
CA ASN A 143 -12.56 9.32 4.56
C ASN A 143 -12.00 9.09 3.14
N PHE A 144 -12.75 8.35 2.33
CA PHE A 144 -12.38 8.02 0.95
C PHE A 144 -12.29 9.24 0.02
N LYS A 145 -12.88 10.38 0.39
CA LYS A 145 -12.81 11.61 -0.41
C LYS A 145 -11.50 12.39 -0.23
N ILE A 146 -10.63 11.99 0.71
CA ILE A 146 -9.44 12.75 1.08
C ILE A 146 -8.18 11.91 0.92
N HIS A 147 -7.26 12.37 0.08
CA HIS A 147 -5.95 11.76 -0.15
C HIS A 147 -4.89 12.25 0.85
N GLN A 148 -5.22 12.23 2.15
CA GLN A 148 -4.31 12.69 3.19
C GLN A 148 -3.39 11.56 3.67
N MET A 149 -2.08 11.81 3.61
CA MET A 149 -1.07 10.98 4.26
C MET A 149 -0.94 11.37 5.74
N TYR A 150 -0.76 10.37 6.59
CA TYR A 150 -0.53 10.52 8.02
C TYR A 150 0.73 9.78 8.43
N THR A 151 1.37 10.26 9.50
CA THR A 151 2.47 9.57 10.17
C THR A 151 2.19 9.44 11.68
N ASP A 152 2.72 8.41 12.31
CA ASP A 152 2.80 8.31 13.76
C ASP A 152 4.11 7.66 14.21
N LYS A 153 4.50 7.91 15.46
CA LYS A 153 5.58 7.15 16.10
C LYS A 153 4.96 6.13 17.03
N ASN A 154 5.38 4.88 16.91
CA ASN A 154 4.93 3.81 17.78
C ASN A 154 6.12 3.01 18.31
N LYS A 155 6.01 2.49 19.53
CA LYS A 155 7.01 1.62 20.14
C LYS A 155 6.41 0.22 20.22
N PHE A 156 7.05 -0.73 19.52
CA PHE A 156 6.70 -2.14 19.61
C PHE A 156 7.30 -2.80 20.85
#